data_AF-M0HBK1-F1
#
_entry.id   AF-M0HBK1-F1
#
_cell.length_a   1.000
_cell.length_b   1.000
_cell.length_c   1.000
_cell.angle_alpha   90.00
_cell.angle_beta   90.00
_cell.angle_gamma   90.00
#
_symmetry.space_group_name_H-M   'P 1'
#
loop_
_entity.id
_entity.type
_entity.pdbx_description
1 polymer ?
#
loop_
_entity_poly.entity_id
_entity_poly.type
_entity_poly.pdbx_seq_one_letter_code
_entity_poly.pdbx_strand_id
1 'polypeptide(L)'
;MNRRRLTLVGVALAALVATAGVAAAAPSDNARESSPASEAGQQGPPGELPGPVPEFVSDIHDLVSDFLNEALDGSLGDSLSDLATDFSGA
;
A
#
# COMPACT_ATOMS: atom_id res chain seq x y z
N MET A 1 31.12 -20.91 -6.90
CA MET A 1 30.22 -19.99 -7.64
C MET A 1 30.56 -20.05 -9.12
N ASN A 2 29.65 -20.60 -9.93
CA ASN A 2 29.98 -21.05 -11.28
C ASN A 2 29.90 -19.86 -12.24
N ARG A 3 31.01 -19.49 -12.88
CA ARG A 3 31.17 -18.30 -13.74
C ARG A 3 30.06 -18.15 -14.80
N ARG A 4 29.48 -19.27 -15.26
CA ARG A 4 28.34 -19.32 -16.19
C ARG A 4 27.01 -18.83 -15.59
N ARG A 5 26.78 -19.04 -14.28
CA ARG A 5 25.61 -18.51 -13.56
C ARG A 5 25.73 -17.00 -13.39
N LEU A 6 26.94 -16.48 -13.21
CA LEU A 6 27.20 -15.04 -13.11
C LEU A 6 26.89 -14.32 -14.44
N THR A 7 27.24 -14.91 -15.59
CA THR A 7 26.99 -14.30 -16.91
C THR A 7 25.51 -14.27 -17.29
N LEU A 8 24.75 -15.32 -16.94
CA LEU A 8 23.31 -15.39 -17.24
C LEU A 8 22.49 -14.35 -16.47
N VAL A 9 22.82 -14.09 -15.20
CA VAL A 9 22.13 -13.08 -14.38
C VAL A 9 22.38 -11.67 -14.91
N GLY A 10 23.59 -11.37 -15.37
CA GLY A 10 23.92 -10.04 -15.91
C GLY A 10 23.17 -9.70 -17.19
N VAL A 11 22.98 -10.68 -18.09
CA VAL A 11 22.22 -10.47 -19.35
C VAL A 11 20.73 -10.26 -19.07
N ALA A 12 20.16 -10.99 -18.11
CA ALA A 12 18.77 -10.82 -17.71
C ALA A 12 18.50 -9.44 -17.07
N LEU A 13 19.43 -8.94 -16.25
CA LEU A 13 19.31 -7.61 -15.64
C LEU A 13 19.40 -6.49 -16.69
N ALA A 14 20.29 -6.62 -17.67
CA ALA A 14 20.43 -5.65 -18.76
C ALA A 14 19.18 -5.58 -19.66
N ALA A 15 18.52 -6.72 -19.90
CA ALA A 15 17.28 -6.76 -20.66
C ALA A 15 16.11 -6.08 -19.92
N LEU A 16 16.05 -6.18 -18.59
CA LEU A 16 14.99 -5.57 -17.77
C LEU A 16 15.10 -4.04 -17.69
N VAL A 17 16.31 -3.49 -17.71
CA VAL A 17 16.53 -2.03 -17.68
C VAL A 17 16.20 -1.37 -19.02
N ALA A 18 16.35 -2.09 -20.13
CA ALA A 18 16.13 -1.55 -21.47
C ALA A 18 14.65 -1.31 -21.84
N THR A 19 13.69 -1.85 -21.06
CA THR A 19 12.25 -1.77 -21.35
C THR A 19 11.49 -0.75 -20.49
N ALA A 20 12.16 -0.09 -19.54
CA ALA A 20 11.55 0.97 -18.73
C ALA A 20 11.51 2.29 -19.52
N GLY A 21 10.41 2.51 -20.26
CA GLY A 21 10.14 3.78 -20.93
C GLY A 21 9.79 4.90 -19.94
N VAL A 22 10.34 6.09 -20.13
CA VAL A 22 9.98 7.29 -19.36
C VAL A 22 8.76 7.97 -19.99
N ALA A 23 7.64 8.03 -19.27
CA ALA A 23 6.49 8.83 -19.67
C ALA A 23 6.59 10.21 -19.02
N ALA A 24 6.87 11.24 -19.82
CA ALA A 24 6.77 12.62 -19.37
C ALA A 24 5.30 13.09 -19.46
N ALA A 25 4.71 13.44 -18.32
CA ALA A 25 3.36 14.03 -18.30
C ALA A 25 3.42 15.47 -18.84
N ALA A 26 2.77 15.72 -19.97
CA ALA A 26 2.61 17.06 -20.52
C ALA A 26 1.54 17.85 -19.73
N PRO A 27 1.74 19.15 -19.47
CA PRO A 27 0.72 19.99 -18.84
C PRO A 27 -0.50 20.11 -19.76
N SER A 28 -1.69 19.93 -19.18
CA SER A 28 -2.97 20.01 -19.89
C SER A 28 -3.42 21.48 -20.01
N ASP A 29 -3.76 21.94 -21.22
CA ASP A 29 -4.17 23.32 -21.53
C ASP A 29 -5.64 23.64 -21.14
N ASN A 30 -6.32 22.75 -20.40
CA ASN A 30 -7.74 22.90 -20.03
C ASN A 30 -7.99 23.85 -18.85
N ALA A 31 -7.08 24.78 -18.56
CA ALA A 31 -7.15 25.70 -17.42
C ALA A 31 -7.97 26.98 -17.68
N ARG A 32 -8.95 26.95 -18.59
CA ARG A 32 -9.78 28.13 -18.90
C ARG A 32 -11.22 27.72 -19.16
N GLU A 33 -12.03 27.77 -18.11
CA GLU A 33 -13.46 28.13 -18.10
C GLU A 33 -13.87 28.12 -16.61
N SER A 34 -13.48 29.15 -15.86
CA SER A 34 -13.95 29.35 -14.48
C SER A 34 -15.40 29.86 -14.52
N SER A 35 -16.35 28.92 -14.54
CA SER A 35 -17.77 29.18 -14.31
C SER A 35 -17.98 29.86 -12.95
N PRO A 36 -18.97 30.76 -12.77
CA PRO A 36 -19.14 31.53 -11.54
C PRO A 36 -19.30 30.61 -10.32
N ALA A 37 -18.52 30.89 -9.28
CA ALA A 37 -18.42 30.15 -8.02
C ALA A 37 -19.69 30.27 -7.17
N SER A 38 -20.82 29.76 -7.67
CA SER A 38 -22.10 29.82 -6.97
C SER A 38 -22.79 28.46 -6.89
N GLU A 39 -22.02 27.39 -6.83
CA GLU A 39 -22.37 26.12 -6.15
C GLU A 39 -21.08 25.42 -5.65
N ALA A 40 -20.12 26.19 -5.11
CA ALA A 40 -18.93 25.64 -4.44
C ALA A 40 -19.27 24.97 -3.08
N GLY A 41 -20.53 24.58 -2.90
CA GLY A 41 -21.02 23.88 -1.73
C GLY A 41 -20.86 22.38 -1.93
N GLN A 42 -19.87 21.82 -1.23
CA GLN A 42 -19.72 20.39 -0.90
C GLN A 42 -18.95 19.50 -1.89
N GLN A 43 -17.97 20.03 -2.63
CA GLN A 43 -16.99 19.19 -3.34
C GLN A 43 -15.82 18.79 -2.44
N GLY A 44 -16.13 18.20 -1.28
CA GLY A 44 -15.15 17.62 -0.38
C GLY A 44 -15.74 16.39 0.29
N PRO A 45 -14.92 15.44 0.76
CA PRO A 45 -15.37 14.44 1.72
C PRO A 45 -16.11 15.17 2.86
N PRO A 46 -17.06 14.51 3.53
CA PRO A 46 -17.78 15.11 4.65
C PRO A 46 -16.79 15.82 5.59
N GLY A 47 -17.12 17.04 6.02
CA GLY A 47 -16.22 17.89 6.79
C GLY A 47 -15.87 17.35 8.18
N GLU A 48 -16.51 16.25 8.58
CA GLU A 48 -16.22 15.52 9.82
C GLU A 48 -15.38 14.28 9.49
N LEU A 49 -14.28 14.14 10.22
CA LEU A 49 -13.48 12.93 10.18
C LEU A 49 -14.22 11.80 10.90
N PRO A 50 -14.18 10.56 10.39
CA PRO A 50 -14.72 9.43 11.13
C PRO A 50 -14.06 9.32 12.50
N GLY A 51 -14.78 8.71 13.44
CA GLY A 51 -14.24 8.42 14.76
C GLY A 51 -12.97 7.53 14.68
N PRO A 52 -12.18 7.50 15.77
CA PRO A 52 -11.00 6.63 15.85
C PRO A 52 -11.36 5.18 15.54
N VAL A 53 -10.46 4.50 14.84
CA VAL A 53 -10.58 3.05 14.64
C VAL A 53 -10.46 2.33 15.99
N PRO A 54 -11.12 1.16 16.16
CA PRO A 54 -10.98 0.36 17.37
C PRO A 54 -9.54 -0.13 17.58
N GLU A 55 -9.16 -0.32 18.84
CA GLU A 55 -7.81 -0.79 19.21
C GLU A 55 -7.45 -2.14 18.59
N PHE A 56 -8.46 -3.01 18.38
CA PHE A 56 -8.31 -4.28 17.67
C PHE A 56 -7.56 -4.15 16.33
N VAL A 57 -7.72 -3.02 15.61
CA VAL A 57 -7.00 -2.80 14.36
C VAL A 57 -5.52 -2.52 14.62
N SER A 58 -5.18 -1.77 15.67
CA SER A 58 -3.79 -1.59 16.09
C SER A 58 -3.15 -2.94 16.41
N ASP A 59 -3.84 -3.81 17.14
CA ASP A 59 -3.35 -5.15 17.49
C ASP A 59 -3.07 -6.00 16.24
N ILE A 60 -3.92 -5.90 15.21
CA ILE A 60 -3.68 -6.54 13.90
C ILE A 60 -2.40 -6.00 13.26
N HIS A 61 -2.19 -4.68 13.30
CA HIS A 61 -1.02 -4.03 12.71
C HIS A 61 0.29 -4.41 13.41
N ASP A 62 0.27 -4.59 14.73
CA ASP A 62 1.42 -5.09 15.49
C ASP A 62 1.76 -6.53 15.08
N LEU A 63 0.75 -7.39 14.96
CA LEU A 63 0.92 -8.78 14.53
C LEU A 63 1.49 -8.91 13.12
N VAL A 64 1.02 -8.08 12.19
CA VAL A 64 1.57 -8.01 10.82
C VAL A 64 3.01 -7.51 10.85
N SER A 65 3.33 -6.53 11.69
CA SER A 65 4.70 -6.02 11.83
C SER A 65 5.63 -7.10 12.36
N ASP A 66 5.22 -7.86 13.38
CA ASP A 66 6.02 -8.97 13.91
C ASP A 66 6.24 -10.07 12.88
N PHE A 67 5.23 -10.41 12.08
CA PHE A 67 5.37 -11.37 10.99
C PHE A 67 6.38 -10.90 9.94
N LEU A 68 6.32 -9.64 9.53
CA LEU A 68 7.24 -9.06 8.54
C LEU A 68 8.68 -8.94 9.06
N ASN A 69 8.86 -8.78 10.36
CA ASN A 69 10.17 -8.77 11.01
C ASN A 69 10.69 -10.17 11.35
N GLU A 70 9.98 -11.24 10.94
CA GLU A 70 10.30 -12.63 11.30
C GLU A 70 10.36 -12.85 12.82
N ALA A 71 9.68 -12.00 13.59
CA ALA A 71 9.60 -12.04 15.06
C ALA A 71 8.39 -12.86 15.56
N LEU A 72 7.43 -13.11 14.69
CA LEU A 72 6.25 -13.93 14.99
C LEU A 72 6.60 -15.43 14.95
N ASP A 73 6.21 -16.15 16.00
CA ASP A 73 6.29 -17.62 15.99
C ASP A 73 5.08 -18.20 15.25
N GLY A 74 5.33 -18.90 14.14
CA GLY A 74 4.29 -19.57 13.37
C GLY A 74 3.63 -18.73 12.28
N SER A 75 2.32 -18.94 12.09
CA SER A 75 1.55 -18.36 10.98
C SER A 75 0.75 -17.15 11.45
N LEU A 76 0.86 -16.04 10.71
CA LEU A 76 0.04 -14.85 10.93
C LEU A 76 -1.46 -15.16 11.00
N GLY A 77 -1.94 -16.09 10.17
CA GLY A 77 -3.36 -16.43 10.12
C GLY A 77 -3.87 -17.13 11.39
N ASP A 78 -3.03 -17.92 12.06
CA ASP A 78 -3.37 -18.61 13.30
C ASP A 78 -3.50 -17.61 14.45
N SER A 79 -2.45 -16.80 14.63
CA SER A 79 -2.42 -15.74 15.64
C SER A 79 -3.52 -14.69 15.43
N LEU A 80 -3.87 -14.37 14.17
CA LEU A 80 -4.96 -13.45 13.85
C LEU A 80 -6.33 -14.08 14.18
N SER A 81 -6.48 -15.39 13.96
CA SER A 81 -7.72 -16.11 14.29
C SER A 81 -7.93 -16.19 15.80
N ASP A 82 -6.86 -16.38 16.57
CA ASP A 82 -6.89 -16.36 18.04
C ASP A 82 -7.27 -14.97 18.56
N LEU A 83 -6.64 -13.92 18.04
CA LEU A 83 -6.96 -12.52 18.37
C LEU A 83 -8.42 -12.18 18.06
N ALA A 84 -8.94 -12.63 16.92
CA ALA A 84 -10.34 -12.41 16.54
C ALA A 84 -11.33 -13.16 17.46
N THR A 85 -10.95 -14.36 17.92
CA THR A 85 -11.76 -15.15 18.86
C THR A 85 -11.82 -14.46 20.23
N ASP A 86 -10.68 -13.97 20.72
CA ASP A 86 -10.58 -13.18 21.95
C ASP A 86 -11.45 -11.90 21.88
N PHE A 87 -11.34 -11.14 20.79
CA PHE A 87 -12.16 -9.95 20.56
C PHE A 87 -13.66 -10.26 20.48
N SER A 88 -14.04 -11.38 19.85
CA SER A 88 -15.44 -11.81 19.75
C SER A 88 -15.99 -12.41 21.05
N GLY A 89 -15.13 -12.73 22.03
CA GLY A 89 -15.51 -13.40 23.28
C GLY A 89 -16.08 -14.81 23.08
N ALA A 90 -15.70 -15.48 21.98
CA ALA A 90 -16.22 -16.78 21.56
C ALA A 90 -15.39 -17.96 22.09
#